data_AF-A0A0E3W2V1-F1
#
_entry.id   AF-A0A0E3W2V1-F1
#
_cell.length_a   1.000
_cell.length_b   1.000
_cell.length_c   1.000
_cell.angle_alpha   90.00
_cell.angle_beta   90.00
_cell.angle_gamma   90.00
#
_symmetry.space_group_name_H-M   'P 1'
#
loop_
_entity.id
_entity.type
_entity.pdbx_description
1 polymer ?
#
loop_
_entity_poly.entity_id
_entity_poly.type
_entity_poly.pdbx_seq_one_letter_code
_entity_poly.pdbx_strand_id
1 'polypeptide(L)'
;MSLPTRFQLSFIKQEQHLMLPRTSSIILTQNLYDILFQYVITPEKEEKLNYFINLLETHIKSKAQAPFSMPLSELDFLDEGLEELRLLNWAEIPVAVFQISLDACLDKESYDDEIDKICALLENLMIIKHYKNSDLVYVYPADLVRY
;
A
#
# COMPACT_ATOMS: atom_id res chain seq x y z
N MET A 1 10.68 -24.46 -3.38
CA MET A 1 10.14 -23.50 -4.37
C MET A 1 11.06 -23.51 -5.58
N SER A 2 10.52 -23.60 -6.79
CA SER A 2 11.29 -23.36 -8.01
C SER A 2 11.71 -21.89 -8.05
N LEU A 3 12.93 -21.61 -8.49
CA LEU A 3 13.37 -20.23 -8.71
C LEU A 3 12.54 -19.60 -9.83
N PRO A 4 12.13 -18.33 -9.71
CA PRO A 4 11.40 -17.65 -10.78
C PRO A 4 12.28 -17.53 -12.03
N THR A 5 11.62 -17.37 -13.17
CA THR A 5 12.28 -17.06 -14.44
C THR A 5 13.04 -15.73 -14.32
N ARG A 6 14.02 -15.50 -15.20
CA ARG A 6 14.76 -14.23 -15.25
C ARG A 6 13.78 -13.06 -15.38
N PHE A 7 13.92 -12.10 -14.47
CA PHE A 7 13.09 -10.90 -14.42
C PHE A 7 13.95 -9.65 -14.24
N GLN A 8 13.36 -8.51 -14.56
CA GLN A 8 13.91 -7.18 -14.34
C GLN A 8 13.01 -6.38 -13.41
N LEU A 9 13.63 -5.58 -12.54
CA LEU A 9 12.96 -4.53 -11.79
C LEU A 9 13.35 -3.17 -12.38
N SER A 10 12.37 -2.44 -12.88
CA SER A 10 12.54 -1.10 -13.41
C SER A 10 11.99 -0.09 -12.42
N PHE A 11 12.84 0.82 -11.93
CA PHE A 11 12.38 1.93 -11.10
C PHE A 11 11.53 2.87 -11.95
N ILE A 12 10.30 3.13 -11.49
CA ILE A 12 9.35 3.99 -12.19
C ILE A 12 9.35 5.39 -11.59
N LYS A 13 9.12 5.47 -10.27
CA LYS A 13 9.01 6.73 -9.54
C LYS A 13 9.11 6.51 -8.04
N GLN A 14 9.19 7.61 -7.31
CA GLN A 14 8.99 7.64 -5.86
C GLN A 14 7.73 8.44 -5.55
N GLU A 15 6.90 7.92 -4.66
CA GLU A 15 5.68 8.57 -4.18
C GLU A 15 5.80 8.88 -2.69
N GLN A 16 5.07 9.91 -2.24
CA GLN A 16 4.91 10.16 -0.81
C GLN A 16 3.63 9.49 -0.34
N HIS A 17 3.77 8.58 0.62
CA HIS A 17 2.66 7.88 1.20
C HIS A 17 2.44 8.30 2.64
N LEU A 18 1.18 8.34 3.05
CA LEU A 18 0.83 8.40 4.46
C LEU A 18 0.68 6.97 5.01
N MET A 19 1.46 6.65 6.05
CA MET A 19 1.57 5.33 6.63
C MET A 19 0.93 5.26 8.02
N LEU A 20 0.19 4.17 8.27
CA LEU A 20 -0.42 3.88 9.57
C LEU A 20 0.66 3.69 10.66
N PRO A 21 0.50 4.26 11.87
CA PRO A 21 1.43 4.06 12.96
C PRO A 21 1.41 2.62 13.49
N ARG A 22 2.56 2.19 14.01
CA ARG A 22 2.84 0.82 14.47
C ARG A 22 1.97 0.37 15.66
N THR A 23 1.50 1.30 16.49
CA THR A 23 0.77 1.02 17.75
C THR A 23 -0.75 0.98 17.60
N SER A 24 -1.27 1.04 16.37
CA SER A 24 -2.68 1.22 16.10
C SER A 24 -3.49 -0.05 16.39
N SER A 25 -4.25 -0.07 17.50
CA SER A 25 -5.24 -1.11 17.79
C SER A 25 -6.49 -0.94 16.91
N ILE A 26 -7.27 -2.01 16.74
CA ILE A 26 -8.55 -2.05 15.98
C ILE A 26 -9.54 -0.93 16.38
N ILE A 27 -9.37 -0.34 17.57
CA ILE A 27 -10.16 0.80 18.07
C ILE A 27 -9.93 2.07 17.23
N LEU A 28 -8.90 2.10 16.36
CA LEU A 28 -8.65 3.23 15.46
C LEU A 28 -9.69 3.38 14.34
N THR A 29 -10.16 2.31 13.68
CA THR A 29 -10.90 2.47 12.42
C THR A 29 -12.26 3.13 12.58
N GLN A 30 -13.00 2.76 13.62
CA GLN A 30 -14.34 3.32 13.87
C GLN A 30 -14.25 4.78 14.33
N ASN A 31 -13.32 5.08 15.26
CA ASN A 31 -13.04 6.45 15.67
C ASN A 31 -12.49 7.29 14.51
N LEU A 32 -11.70 6.69 13.61
CA LEU A 32 -11.12 7.39 12.47
C LEU A 32 -12.18 7.73 11.43
N TYR A 33 -13.15 6.85 11.17
CA TYR A 33 -14.29 7.20 10.31
C TYR A 33 -15.02 8.42 10.86
N ASP A 34 -15.39 8.41 12.14
CA ASP A 34 -16.13 9.51 12.76
C ASP A 34 -15.36 10.83 12.72
N ILE A 35 -14.04 10.79 12.97
CA ILE A 35 -13.15 11.96 12.86
C ILE A 35 -13.07 12.45 11.41
N LEU A 36 -12.89 11.56 10.44
CA LEU A 36 -12.68 11.97 9.05
C LEU A 36 -13.97 12.38 8.33
N PHE A 37 -15.12 11.84 8.77
CA PHE A 37 -16.43 12.13 8.17
C PHE A 37 -16.77 13.62 8.21
N GLN A 38 -16.31 14.36 9.22
CA GLN A 38 -16.56 15.81 9.32
C GLN A 38 -15.91 16.63 8.19
N TYR A 39 -14.90 16.10 7.51
CA TYR A 39 -14.21 16.74 6.38
C TYR A 39 -14.78 16.33 5.02
N VAL A 40 -15.73 15.41 5.02
CA VAL A 40 -16.34 14.83 3.84
C VAL A 40 -17.75 15.41 3.67
N ILE A 41 -17.86 16.42 2.80
CA ILE A 41 -19.10 17.19 2.60
C ILE A 41 -19.84 16.85 1.31
N THR A 42 -19.32 15.93 0.50
CA THR A 42 -19.93 15.49 -0.76
C THR A 42 -20.05 13.96 -0.82
N PRO A 43 -21.06 13.42 -1.54
CA PRO A 43 -21.22 11.97 -1.70
C PRO A 43 -20.00 11.28 -2.30
N GLU A 44 -19.33 11.92 -3.26
CA GLU A 44 -18.12 11.37 -3.88
C GLU A 44 -16.97 11.23 -2.87
N LYS A 45 -16.79 12.23 -1.99
CA LYS A 45 -15.79 12.16 -0.92
C LYS A 45 -16.15 11.09 0.12
N GLU A 46 -17.44 10.85 0.34
CA GLU A 46 -17.92 9.80 1.25
C GLU A 46 -17.64 8.40 0.70
N GLU A 47 -17.84 8.19 -0.59
CA GLU A 47 -17.43 6.95 -1.25
C GLU A 47 -15.91 6.71 -1.14
N LYS A 48 -15.10 7.76 -1.34
CA LYS A 48 -13.63 7.69 -1.16
C LYS A 48 -13.22 7.39 0.28
N LEU A 49 -13.88 7.99 1.27
CA LEU A 49 -13.66 7.71 2.68
C LEU A 49 -14.02 6.26 3.02
N ASN A 50 -15.19 5.79 2.59
CA ASN A 50 -15.62 4.41 2.79
C ASN A 50 -14.64 3.41 2.18
N TYR A 51 -14.13 3.70 0.98
CA TYR A 51 -13.09 2.90 0.33
C TYR A 51 -11.80 2.86 1.16
N PHE A 52 -11.31 4.02 1.61
CA PHE A 52 -10.12 4.13 2.46
C PHE A 52 -10.26 3.32 3.75
N ILE A 53 -11.38 3.46 4.46
CA ILE A 53 -11.63 2.75 5.72
C ILE A 53 -11.72 1.24 5.48
N ASN A 54 -12.36 0.80 4.40
CA ASN A 54 -12.43 -0.62 4.05
C ASN A 54 -11.03 -1.22 3.74
N LEU A 55 -10.17 -0.47 3.03
CA LEU A 55 -8.79 -0.89 2.79
C LEU A 55 -8.01 -1.01 4.11
N LEU A 56 -8.18 -0.05 5.02
CA LEU A 56 -7.54 -0.06 6.33
C LEU A 56 -8.02 -1.25 7.19
N GLU A 57 -9.32 -1.50 7.25
CA GLU A 57 -9.87 -2.65 7.96
C GLU A 57 -9.37 -3.98 7.40
N THR A 58 -9.35 -4.10 6.07
CA THR A 58 -8.85 -5.29 5.39
C THR A 58 -7.40 -5.54 5.74
N HIS A 59 -6.58 -4.49 5.74
CA HIS A 59 -5.18 -4.59 6.13
C HIS A 59 -5.01 -5.08 7.58
N ILE A 60 -5.72 -4.47 8.53
CA ILE A 60 -5.67 -4.85 9.96
C ILE A 60 -6.05 -6.33 10.15
N LYS A 61 -7.03 -6.83 9.39
CA LYS A 61 -7.45 -8.24 9.44
C LYS A 61 -6.45 -9.20 8.76
N SER A 62 -5.73 -8.73 7.73
CA SER A 62 -4.87 -9.56 6.86
C SER A 62 -3.52 -9.97 7.46
N LYS A 63 -3.05 -9.32 8.53
CA LYS A 63 -1.69 -9.51 9.09
C LYS A 63 -0.58 -9.40 8.03
N ALA A 64 -0.73 -8.50 7.06
CA ALA A 64 0.24 -8.30 6.00
C ALA A 64 1.61 -7.89 6.55
N GLN A 65 2.69 -8.29 5.87
CA GLN A 65 4.06 -7.99 6.28
C GLN A 65 4.44 -6.52 5.99
N ALA A 66 4.03 -5.98 4.85
CA ALA A 66 4.20 -4.57 4.53
C ALA A 66 3.19 -3.70 5.29
N PRO A 67 3.56 -2.47 5.67
CA PRO A 67 2.66 -1.58 6.41
C PRO A 67 1.47 -1.12 5.56
N PHE A 68 0.39 -0.71 6.23
CA PHE A 68 -0.65 0.06 5.55
C PHE A 68 -0.11 1.44 5.18
N SER A 69 -0.24 1.80 3.92
CA SER A 69 0.10 3.11 3.41
C SER A 69 -0.72 3.42 2.17
N MET A 70 -0.98 4.70 1.90
CA MET A 70 -1.56 5.17 0.64
C MET A 70 -0.84 6.41 0.11
N PRO A 71 -0.75 6.60 -1.22
CA PRO A 71 -0.23 7.83 -1.81
C PRO A 71 -1.02 9.04 -1.32
N LEU A 72 -0.34 10.15 -1.02
CA LEU A 72 -1.00 11.39 -0.62
C LEU A 72 -2.00 11.88 -1.66
N SER A 73 -1.70 11.70 -2.95
CA SER A 73 -2.60 12.06 -4.05
C SER A 73 -3.94 11.33 -4.03
N GLU A 74 -4.01 10.14 -3.44
CA GLU A 74 -5.27 9.40 -3.25
C GLU A 74 -6.02 9.86 -1.99
N LEU A 75 -5.35 10.56 -1.08
CA LEU A 75 -5.91 11.10 0.16
C LEU A 75 -6.19 12.60 0.11
N ASP A 76 -5.84 13.29 -0.98
CA ASP A 76 -6.08 14.74 -1.18
C ASP A 76 -7.55 15.13 -0.94
N PHE A 77 -8.51 14.21 -1.11
CA PHE A 77 -9.93 14.48 -0.88
C PHE A 77 -10.27 14.78 0.59
N LEU A 78 -9.40 14.39 1.54
CA LEU A 78 -9.58 14.62 2.97
C LEU A 78 -9.30 16.07 3.38
N ASP A 79 -8.63 16.87 2.55
CA ASP A 79 -8.25 18.26 2.85
C ASP A 79 -7.65 18.39 4.26
N GLU A 80 -8.31 19.12 5.18
CA GLU A 80 -7.89 19.29 6.58
C GLU A 80 -7.86 17.97 7.38
N GLY A 81 -8.60 16.94 6.96
CA GLY A 81 -8.55 15.61 7.56
C GLY A 81 -7.18 14.94 7.45
N LEU A 82 -6.32 15.35 6.52
CA LEU A 82 -4.92 14.92 6.48
C LEU A 82 -4.15 15.37 7.72
N GLU A 83 -4.42 16.57 8.23
CA GLU A 83 -3.78 17.07 9.45
C GLU A 83 -4.19 16.25 10.67
N GLU A 84 -5.46 15.83 10.75
CA GLU A 84 -5.92 14.93 11.82
C GLU A 84 -5.17 13.60 11.79
N LEU A 85 -4.92 13.03 10.60
CA LEU A 85 -4.12 11.82 10.48
C LEU A 85 -2.69 12.04 10.98
N ARG A 86 -2.07 13.18 10.67
CA ARG A 86 -0.74 13.53 11.20
C ARG A 86 -0.75 13.68 12.72
N LEU A 87 -1.79 14.28 13.31
CA LEU A 87 -1.97 14.36 14.76
C LEU A 87 -2.13 12.98 15.41
N LEU A 88 -2.70 12.01 14.70
CA LEU A 88 -2.79 10.61 15.09
C LEU A 88 -1.48 9.83 14.86
N ASN A 89 -0.37 10.51 14.60
CA ASN A 89 0.97 9.97 14.34
C ASN A 89 1.08 9.14 13.06
N TRP A 90 0.25 9.41 12.05
CA TRP A 90 0.52 8.88 10.72
C TRP A 90 1.77 9.56 10.14
N ALA A 91 2.65 8.75 9.54
CA ALA A 91 3.93 9.22 9.06
C ALA A 91 3.94 9.31 7.53
N GLU A 92 4.46 10.41 7.00
CA GLU A 92 4.79 10.50 5.57
C GLU A 92 6.10 9.76 5.30
N ILE A 93 6.06 8.83 4.34
CA ILE A 93 7.21 8.02 3.96
C ILE A 93 7.42 8.02 2.45
N PRO A 94 8.68 8.03 1.99
CA PRO A 94 8.98 7.83 0.58
C PRO A 94 8.80 6.35 0.21
N VAL A 95 7.96 6.07 -0.77
CA VAL A 95 7.74 4.71 -1.29
C VAL A 95 8.19 4.66 -2.74
N ALA A 96 9.06 3.69 -3.06
CA ALA A 96 9.52 3.49 -4.43
C ALA A 96 8.54 2.57 -5.18
N VAL A 97 8.22 2.93 -6.42
CA VAL A 97 7.39 2.14 -7.32
C VAL A 97 8.30 1.49 -8.35
N PHE A 98 8.28 0.16 -8.39
CA PHE A 98 8.98 -0.62 -9.39
C PHE A 98 7.98 -1.38 -10.27
N GLN A 99 8.36 -1.58 -11.52
CA GLN A 99 7.68 -2.50 -12.43
C GLN A 99 8.52 -3.78 -12.55
N ILE A 100 7.86 -4.92 -12.41
CA ILE A 100 8.40 -6.23 -12.74
C ILE A 100 8.21 -6.45 -14.23
N SER A 101 9.26 -6.91 -14.91
CA SER A 101 9.17 -7.31 -16.31
C SER A 101 9.82 -8.68 -16.48
N LEU A 102 9.15 -9.54 -17.24
CA LEU A 102 9.65 -10.88 -17.57
C LEU A 102 10.27 -10.86 -18.97
N ASP A 103 11.40 -11.54 -19.13
CA ASP A 103 12.06 -11.69 -20.44
C ASP A 103 11.36 -12.74 -21.33
N ALA A 104 10.38 -13.47 -20.80
CA ALA A 104 9.71 -14.59 -21.47
C ALA A 104 8.32 -14.19 -22.01
N CYS A 105 8.00 -14.64 -23.22
CA CYS A 105 6.63 -14.60 -23.72
C CYS A 105 5.83 -15.74 -23.08
N LEU A 106 5.06 -15.41 -22.05
CA LEU A 106 4.16 -16.34 -21.36
C LEU A 106 2.71 -16.04 -21.73
N ASP A 107 1.84 -17.06 -21.65
CA ASP A 107 0.41 -16.83 -21.55
C ASP A 107 0.06 -16.16 -20.22
N LYS A 108 -1.18 -15.66 -20.09
CA LYS A 108 -1.59 -14.85 -18.94
C LYS A 108 -1.54 -15.62 -17.62
N GLU A 109 -2.01 -16.87 -17.58
CA GLU A 109 -2.03 -17.66 -16.34
C GLU A 109 -0.61 -17.94 -15.87
N SER A 110 0.27 -18.32 -16.80
CA SER A 110 1.70 -18.53 -16.52
C SER A 110 2.41 -17.24 -16.11
N TYR A 111 2.01 -16.09 -16.64
CA TYR A 111 2.56 -14.78 -16.27
C TYR A 111 2.22 -14.42 -14.81
N ASP A 112 0.94 -14.53 -14.45
CA ASP A 112 0.45 -14.21 -13.10
C ASP A 112 1.14 -15.13 -12.06
N ASP A 113 1.26 -16.43 -12.34
CA ASP A 113 1.96 -17.40 -11.50
C ASP A 113 3.46 -17.05 -11.31
N GLU A 114 4.13 -16.55 -12.34
CA GLU A 114 5.54 -16.12 -12.23
C GLU A 114 5.69 -14.82 -11.45
N ILE A 115 4.77 -13.87 -11.62
CA ILE A 115 4.74 -12.63 -10.83
C ILE A 115 4.59 -12.95 -9.34
N ASP A 116 3.69 -13.86 -8.97
CA ASP A 116 3.51 -14.29 -7.58
C ASP A 116 4.79 -14.92 -6.99
N LYS A 117 5.51 -15.74 -7.77
CA LYS A 117 6.81 -16.32 -7.36
C LYS A 117 7.88 -15.24 -7.17
N ILE A 118 7.91 -14.23 -8.04
CA ILE A 118 8.83 -13.10 -7.93
C ILE A 118 8.50 -12.27 -6.70
N CYS A 119 7.23 -11.94 -6.48
CA CYS A 119 6.78 -11.23 -5.28
C CYS A 119 7.19 -11.99 -4.01
N ALA A 120 6.95 -13.30 -3.94
CA ALA A 120 7.38 -14.13 -2.81
C ALA A 120 8.91 -14.13 -2.63
N LEU A 121 9.70 -14.14 -3.72
CA LEU A 121 11.16 -13.97 -3.63
C LEU A 121 11.54 -12.58 -3.08
N LEU A 122 10.91 -11.52 -3.58
CA LEU A 122 11.19 -10.13 -3.18
C LEU A 122 10.81 -9.86 -1.73
N GLU A 123 9.70 -10.42 -1.23
CA GLU A 123 9.27 -10.34 0.17
C GLU A 123 10.29 -10.93 1.15
N ASN A 124 11.13 -11.87 0.70
CA ASN A 124 12.24 -12.41 1.49
C ASN A 124 13.46 -11.48 1.51
N LEU A 125 13.56 -10.53 0.58
CA LEU A 125 14.72 -9.65 0.40
C LEU A 125 14.47 -8.22 0.90
N MET A 126 13.23 -7.74 0.76
CA MET A 126 12.81 -6.37 1.04
C MET A 126 11.33 -6.33 1.41
N ILE A 127 10.87 -5.21 1.95
CA ILE A 127 9.47 -5.04 2.34
C ILE A 127 8.72 -4.48 1.13
N ILE A 128 7.81 -5.29 0.56
CA ILE A 128 7.03 -4.90 -0.61
C ILE A 128 5.54 -5.06 -0.41
N LYS A 129 4.76 -4.30 -1.19
CA LYS A 129 3.34 -4.54 -1.41
C LYS A 129 3.09 -4.62 -2.91
N HIS A 130 2.56 -5.76 -3.35
CA HIS A 130 2.16 -5.95 -4.74
C HIS A 130 0.82 -5.26 -5.03
N TYR A 131 0.75 -4.55 -6.14
CA TYR A 131 -0.51 -4.00 -6.62
C TYR A 131 -1.29 -5.11 -7.31
N LYS A 132 -2.40 -5.55 -6.71
CA LYS A 132 -3.20 -6.68 -7.24
C LYS A 132 -3.52 -6.47 -8.71
N ASN A 133 -3.35 -7.52 -9.51
CA ASN A 133 -3.60 -7.52 -10.96
C ASN A 133 -2.74 -6.52 -11.74
N SER A 134 -1.54 -6.21 -11.26
CA SER A 134 -0.59 -5.31 -11.90
C SER A 134 0.83 -5.81 -11.73
N ASP A 135 1.71 -5.39 -12.63
CA ASP A 135 3.12 -5.72 -12.62
C ASP A 135 3.92 -4.78 -11.70
N LEU A 136 3.22 -3.91 -10.95
CA LEU A 136 3.80 -2.89 -10.10
C LEU A 136 3.90 -3.37 -8.65
N VAL A 137 5.02 -3.04 -8.03
CA VAL A 137 5.28 -3.27 -6.61
C VAL A 137 5.72 -1.99 -5.94
N TYR A 138 5.16 -1.74 -4.75
CA TYR A 138 5.65 -0.75 -3.81
C TYR A 138 6.77 -1.36 -3.00
N VAL A 139 7.90 -0.66 -2.92
CA VAL A 139 9.06 -1.05 -2.13
C VAL A 139 9.25 -0.01 -1.03
N TYR A 140 9.25 -0.50 0.21
CA TYR A 140 9.28 0.34 1.41
C TYR A 140 10.70 0.48 1.96
N PRO A 141 11.09 1.68 2.44
CA PRO A 141 12.38 1.92 3.06
C PRO A 141 12.50 1.17 4.39
N ALA A 142 13.40 0.19 4.45
CA ALA A 142 13.50 -0.75 5.55
C ALA A 142 13.77 -0.09 6.91
N ASP A 143 14.52 1.00 6.95
CA ASP A 143 14.79 1.80 8.15
C ASP A 143 13.53 2.42 8.76
N LEU A 144 12.52 2.72 7.95
CA LEU A 144 11.26 3.32 8.41
C LEU A 144 10.19 2.28 8.76
N VAL A 145 10.24 1.10 8.12
CA VAL A 145 9.15 0.12 8.21
C VAL A 145 9.52 -1.21 8.89
N ARG A 146 10.81 -1.51 9.08
CA ARG A 146 11.25 -2.76 9.72
C ARG A 146 11.01 -2.71 11.23
N TYR A 147 10.50 -3.83 11.75
CA TYR A 147 10.21 -4.10 13.15
C TYR A 147 11.39 -4.77 13.85
#